data_AF-A0AAU6ZA35-F1
#
_entry.id   AF-A0AAU6ZA35-F1
#
_cell.length_a   1.000
_cell.length_b   1.000
_cell.length_c   1.000
_cell.angle_alpha   90.00
_cell.angle_beta   90.00
_cell.angle_gamma   90.00
#
_symmetry.space_group_name_H-M   'P 1'
#
loop_
_entity.id
_entity.type
_entity.pdbx_description
1 polymer ?
#
loop_
_entity_poly.entity_id
_entity_poly.type
_entity_poly.pdbx_seq_one_letter_code
_entity_poly.pdbx_strand_id
1 'polypeptide(L)'
;MADPEPDLASAARAIVLRQLTGSPKSRLQLARKLAERSIPEDVVESVLDRFEEVQLIDDTEFAQLWVRNRAQSRKLAKGALRRELADKGIDADTAALALEQLSDEDEESAARQLVERKVRSGVDFPDRAERDKTTRRLASMLARKGYQPSHAFRIVGEVLDAAAGR
;
A
#
# COMPACT_ATOMS: atom_id res chain seq x y z
N MET A 1 42.81 12.67 -7.81
CA MET A 1 41.62 11.87 -8.12
C MET A 1 40.59 12.88 -8.59
N ALA A 2 40.29 12.90 -9.89
CA ALA A 2 39.51 13.98 -10.49
C ALA A 2 38.06 13.88 -10.02
N ASP A 3 37.54 14.98 -9.55
CA ASP A 3 36.21 15.11 -8.99
C ASP A 3 35.16 15.06 -10.12
N PRO A 4 34.22 14.11 -10.15
CA PRO A 4 33.21 14.05 -11.21
C PRO A 4 32.09 15.12 -11.05
N GLU A 5 32.40 16.28 -10.47
CA GLU A 5 31.67 16.84 -9.31
C GLU A 5 30.46 17.78 -9.55
N PRO A 6 30.26 18.56 -10.64
CA PRO A 6 29.08 19.45 -10.73
C PRO A 6 27.93 18.94 -11.61
N ASP A 7 28.24 18.25 -12.71
CA ASP A 7 27.25 17.98 -13.78
C ASP A 7 26.31 16.82 -13.42
N LEU A 8 26.86 15.68 -12.98
CA LEU A 8 26.07 14.51 -12.58
C LEU A 8 25.19 14.79 -11.36
N ALA A 9 25.74 15.47 -10.35
CA ALA A 9 24.97 15.87 -9.18
C ALA A 9 23.86 16.87 -9.56
N SER A 10 24.11 17.81 -10.47
CA SER A 10 23.08 18.74 -10.96
C SER A 10 21.99 18.02 -11.77
N ALA A 11 22.38 17.09 -12.63
CA ALA A 11 21.45 16.26 -13.38
C ALA A 11 20.58 15.41 -12.44
N ALA A 12 21.18 14.77 -11.43
CA ALA A 12 20.48 13.99 -10.42
C ALA A 12 19.46 14.84 -9.65
N ARG A 13 19.87 16.02 -9.15
CA ARG A 13 18.96 16.97 -8.48
C ARG A 13 17.77 17.36 -9.37
N ALA A 14 18.03 17.68 -10.64
CA ALA A 14 16.97 18.05 -11.58
C ALA A 14 16.00 16.89 -11.85
N ILE A 15 16.49 15.64 -11.88
CA ILE A 15 15.66 14.44 -11.99
C ILE A 15 14.80 14.27 -10.74
N VAL A 16 15.38 14.34 -9.54
CA VAL A 16 14.67 14.17 -8.27
C VAL A 16 13.57 15.22 -8.11
N LEU A 17 13.89 16.51 -8.30
CA LEU A 17 12.91 17.59 -8.22
C LEU A 17 11.74 17.36 -9.17
N ARG A 18 12.02 16.96 -10.43
CA ARG A 18 10.98 16.65 -11.41
C ARG A 18 10.09 15.49 -10.98
N GLN A 19 10.66 14.46 -10.36
CA GLN A 19 9.88 13.34 -9.83
C GLN A 19 8.96 13.78 -8.69
N LEU A 20 9.48 14.59 -7.75
CA LEU A 20 8.75 15.07 -6.59
C LEU A 20 7.64 16.07 -6.97
N THR A 21 7.85 16.91 -7.99
CA THR A 21 6.80 17.80 -8.51
C THR A 21 5.60 17.03 -9.07
N GLY A 22 5.83 15.85 -9.66
CA GLY A 22 4.75 15.06 -10.26
C GLY A 22 3.93 14.26 -9.24
N SER A 23 4.59 13.71 -8.22
CA SER A 23 3.95 12.92 -7.16
C SER A 23 4.92 12.66 -6.02
N PRO A 24 4.44 12.43 -4.78
CA PRO A 24 5.26 11.92 -3.69
C PRO A 24 6.01 10.64 -4.08
N LYS A 25 7.29 10.55 -3.70
CA LYS A 25 8.16 9.40 -3.95
C LYS A 25 8.87 9.00 -2.65
N SER A 26 9.10 7.71 -2.50
CA SER A 26 10.05 7.20 -1.50
C SER A 26 11.50 7.38 -1.96
N ARG A 27 12.44 7.38 -1.01
CA ARG A 27 13.88 7.41 -1.29
C ARG A 27 14.28 6.33 -2.30
N LEU A 28 13.85 5.08 -2.09
CA LEU A 28 14.19 3.97 -2.98
C LEU A 28 13.67 4.15 -4.40
N GLN A 29 12.49 4.75 -4.59
CA GLN A 29 11.98 5.05 -5.93
C GLN A 29 12.84 6.07 -6.65
N LEU A 30 13.36 7.06 -5.93
CA LEU A 30 14.26 8.08 -6.48
C LEU A 30 15.63 7.48 -6.80
N ALA A 31 16.19 6.67 -5.89
CA ALA A 31 17.44 5.95 -6.11
C ALA A 31 17.38 5.08 -7.38
N ARG A 32 16.34 4.24 -7.49
CA ARG A 32 16.08 3.43 -8.70
C ARG A 32 15.99 4.30 -9.96
N LYS A 33 15.34 5.47 -9.85
CA LYS A 33 15.19 6.37 -11.00
C LYS A 33 16.51 7.00 -11.46
N LEU A 34 17.42 7.28 -10.52
CA LEU A 34 18.74 7.80 -10.82
C LEU A 34 19.65 6.69 -11.36
N ALA A 35 19.56 5.48 -10.84
CA ALA A 35 20.27 4.30 -11.36
C ALA A 35 19.88 3.97 -12.81
N GLU A 36 18.60 4.09 -13.17
CA GLU A 36 18.13 3.98 -14.58
C GLU A 36 18.82 4.98 -15.52
N ARG A 37 19.33 6.09 -14.98
CA ARG A 37 20.07 7.13 -15.72
C ARG A 37 21.58 6.97 -15.63
N SER A 38 22.05 5.84 -15.11
CA SER A 38 23.47 5.53 -14.92
C SER A 38 24.21 6.57 -14.05
N ILE A 39 23.50 7.20 -13.12
CA ILE A 39 24.12 8.05 -12.10
C ILE A 39 24.86 7.14 -11.11
N PRO A 40 26.14 7.40 -10.80
CA PRO A 40 26.90 6.63 -9.82
C PRO A 40 26.26 6.63 -8.43
N GLU A 41 26.36 5.50 -7.72
CA GLU A 41 25.70 5.28 -6.42
C GLU A 41 26.11 6.32 -5.36
N ASP A 42 27.38 6.68 -5.31
CA ASP A 42 27.91 7.71 -4.40
C ASP A 42 27.28 9.09 -4.64
N VAL A 43 27.03 9.44 -5.91
CA VAL A 43 26.32 10.67 -6.28
C VAL A 43 24.84 10.57 -5.95
N VAL A 44 24.23 9.40 -6.14
CA VAL A 44 22.82 9.15 -5.75
C VAL A 44 22.63 9.37 -4.27
N GLU A 45 23.41 8.68 -3.43
CA GLU A 45 23.29 8.76 -1.97
C GLU A 45 23.52 10.19 -1.48
N SER A 46 24.59 10.85 -1.94
CA SER A 46 24.88 12.26 -1.60
C SER A 46 23.72 13.20 -1.93
N VAL A 47 23.09 13.03 -3.10
CA VAL A 47 21.95 13.88 -3.51
C VAL A 47 20.70 13.56 -2.69
N LEU A 48 20.39 12.29 -2.45
CA LEU A 48 19.20 11.89 -1.70
C LEU A 48 19.32 12.27 -0.21
N ASP A 49 20.49 12.10 0.39
CA ASP A 49 20.79 12.54 1.76
C ASP A 49 20.53 14.03 1.90
N ARG A 50 21.03 14.84 0.95
CA ARG A 50 20.78 16.28 0.99
C ARG A 50 19.29 16.61 0.88
N PHE A 51 18.52 15.86 0.11
CA PHE A 51 17.08 16.08 -0.05
C PHE A 51 16.29 15.67 1.20
N GLU A 52 16.73 14.65 1.92
CA GLU A 52 16.18 14.29 3.23
C GLU A 52 16.54 15.33 4.30
N GLU A 53 17.78 15.81 4.33
CA GLU A 53 18.22 16.87 5.24
C GLU A 53 17.36 18.13 5.11
N VAL A 54 16.97 18.49 3.88
CA VAL A 54 16.09 19.64 3.63
C VAL A 54 14.60 19.27 3.58
N GLN A 55 14.23 18.05 4.00
CA GLN A 55 12.86 17.56 4.13
C GLN A 55 12.04 17.58 2.82
N LEU A 56 12.71 17.47 1.67
CA LEU A 56 12.06 17.25 0.38
C LEU A 56 11.76 15.78 0.12
N ILE A 57 12.48 14.88 0.79
CA ILE A 57 12.19 13.45 0.87
C ILE A 57 11.87 13.15 2.33
N ASP A 58 10.73 12.51 2.54
CA ASP A 58 10.32 11.99 3.84
C ASP A 58 9.57 10.67 3.60
N ASP A 59 10.24 9.56 3.90
CA ASP A 59 9.67 8.22 3.76
C ASP A 59 8.56 7.96 4.78
N THR A 60 8.56 8.65 5.92
CA THR A 60 7.48 8.58 6.92
C THR A 60 6.22 9.26 6.38
N GLU A 61 6.33 10.49 5.88
CA GLU A 61 5.21 11.19 5.25
C GLU A 61 4.68 10.41 4.04
N PHE A 62 5.59 9.92 3.20
CA PHE A 62 5.24 9.07 2.06
C PHE A 62 4.44 7.83 2.49
N ALA A 63 4.90 7.10 3.51
CA ALA A 63 4.25 5.89 4.00
C ALA A 63 2.84 6.18 4.53
N GLN A 64 2.68 7.24 5.32
CA GLN A 64 1.39 7.65 5.84
C GLN A 64 0.39 7.98 4.72
N LEU A 65 0.82 8.79 3.75
CA LEU A 65 -0.01 9.14 2.59
C LEU A 65 -0.36 7.91 1.75
N TRP A 66 0.61 7.01 1.56
CA TRP A 66 0.41 5.76 0.84
C TRP A 66 -0.68 4.91 1.48
N VAL A 67 -0.60 4.68 2.79
CA VAL A 67 -1.58 3.91 3.55
C VAL A 67 -2.97 4.55 3.45
N ARG A 68 -3.11 5.88 3.67
CA ARG A 68 -4.40 6.58 3.57
C ARG A 68 -5.03 6.38 2.19
N ASN A 69 -4.27 6.65 1.13
CA ASN A 69 -4.75 6.58 -0.24
C ASN A 69 -5.17 5.15 -0.62
N ARG A 70 -4.37 4.15 -0.25
CA ARG A 70 -4.62 2.75 -0.63
C ARG A 70 -5.73 2.11 0.19
N ALA A 71 -5.82 2.42 1.48
CA ALA A 71 -6.95 2.02 2.31
C ALA A 71 -8.25 2.60 1.75
N GLN A 72 -8.30 3.88 1.38
CA GLN A 72 -9.52 4.49 0.86
C GLN A 72 -9.89 4.01 -0.55
N SER A 73 -8.96 4.08 -1.50
CA SER A 73 -9.25 3.84 -2.93
C SER A 73 -9.33 2.35 -3.29
N ARG A 74 -8.55 1.50 -2.63
CA ARG A 74 -8.44 0.07 -2.95
C ARG A 74 -8.99 -0.83 -1.85
N LYS A 75 -9.32 -0.29 -0.67
CA LYS A 75 -9.77 -1.07 0.50
C LYS A 75 -8.76 -2.18 0.82
N LEU A 76 -7.48 -1.81 0.87
CA LEU A 76 -6.41 -2.71 1.27
C LEU A 76 -6.30 -2.72 2.79
N ALA A 77 -6.02 -3.90 3.32
CA ALA A 77 -5.75 -4.16 4.73
C ALA A 77 -4.25 -4.01 5.05
N LYS A 78 -3.92 -3.92 6.35
CA LYS A 78 -2.56 -3.73 6.88
C LYS A 78 -1.57 -4.73 6.29
N GLY A 79 -1.98 -5.99 6.09
CA GLY A 79 -1.12 -7.02 5.52
C GLY A 79 -0.70 -6.79 4.06
N ALA A 80 -1.57 -6.21 3.23
CA ALA A 80 -1.21 -5.84 1.86
C ALA A 80 -0.43 -4.54 1.82
N LEU A 81 -0.84 -3.57 2.64
CA LEU A 81 -0.18 -2.27 2.72
C LEU A 81 1.27 -2.39 3.20
N ARG A 82 1.54 -3.23 4.21
CA ARG A 82 2.91 -3.53 4.67
C ARG A 82 3.80 -4.05 3.54
N ARG A 83 3.27 -4.95 2.69
CA ARG A 83 4.01 -5.47 1.53
C ARG A 83 4.24 -4.37 0.48
N GLU A 84 3.23 -3.57 0.17
CA GLU A 84 3.38 -2.47 -0.78
C GLU A 84 4.42 -1.44 -0.30
N LEU A 85 4.47 -1.14 1.00
CA LEU A 85 5.46 -0.22 1.61
C LEU A 85 6.87 -0.82 1.55
N ALA A 86 7.03 -2.11 1.86
CA ALA A 86 8.32 -2.80 1.74
C ALA A 86 8.84 -2.78 0.29
N ASP A 87 7.98 -2.99 -0.71
CA ASP A 87 8.35 -2.90 -2.13
C ASP A 87 8.79 -1.46 -2.53
N LYS A 88 8.37 -0.46 -1.76
CA LYS A 88 8.78 0.96 -1.88
C LYS A 88 10.02 1.29 -1.05
N GLY A 89 10.61 0.32 -0.34
CA GLY A 89 11.81 0.54 0.45
C GLY A 89 11.57 1.15 1.83
N ILE A 90 10.32 1.24 2.26
CA ILE A 90 9.99 1.73 3.61
C ILE A 90 10.35 0.64 4.61
N ASP A 91 11.12 1.01 5.63
CA ASP A 91 11.52 0.10 6.69
C ASP A 91 10.32 -0.35 7.54
N ALA A 92 10.53 -1.42 8.31
CA ALA A 92 9.47 -2.06 9.06
C ALA A 92 8.85 -1.17 10.15
N ASP A 93 9.65 -0.31 10.79
CA ASP A 93 9.21 0.53 11.90
C ASP A 93 8.40 1.71 11.36
N THR A 94 8.90 2.40 10.33
CA THR A 94 8.16 3.46 9.63
C THR A 94 6.85 2.92 9.04
N ALA A 95 6.89 1.72 8.45
CA ALA A 95 5.69 1.09 7.94
C ALA A 95 4.70 0.73 9.06
N ALA A 96 5.18 0.25 10.21
CA ALA A 96 4.33 -0.05 11.35
C ALA A 96 3.60 1.20 11.86
N LEU A 97 4.33 2.29 12.08
CA LEU A 97 3.77 3.58 12.48
C LEU A 97 2.75 4.12 11.49
N ALA A 98 3.05 4.06 10.18
CA ALA A 98 2.12 4.50 9.15
C ALA A 98 0.82 3.65 9.10
N LEU A 99 0.88 2.38 9.50
CA LEU A 99 -0.26 1.47 9.54
C LEU A 99 -1.14 1.67 10.79
N GLU A 100 -0.64 2.29 11.85
CA GLU A 100 -1.41 2.58 13.07
C GLU A 100 -2.59 3.52 12.82
N GLN A 101 -2.52 4.34 11.77
CA GLN A 101 -3.64 5.20 11.37
C GLN A 101 -4.87 4.42 10.86
N LEU A 102 -4.73 3.11 10.62
CA LEU A 102 -5.84 2.23 10.24
C LEU A 102 -6.27 1.44 11.47
N SER A 103 -7.46 1.71 12.00
CA SER A 103 -7.99 0.90 13.10
C SER A 103 -8.46 -0.47 12.62
N ASP A 104 -8.56 -1.43 13.53
CA ASP A 104 -9.11 -2.75 13.19
C ASP A 104 -10.60 -2.65 12.79
N GLU A 105 -11.32 -1.66 13.33
CA GLU A 105 -12.70 -1.33 12.97
C GLU A 105 -12.80 -0.78 11.54
N ASP A 106 -11.87 0.08 11.11
CA ASP A 106 -11.79 0.55 9.73
C ASP A 106 -11.57 -0.61 8.75
N GLU A 107 -10.69 -1.55 9.11
CA GLU A 107 -10.45 -2.75 8.31
C GLU A 107 -11.72 -3.61 8.20
N GLU A 108 -12.38 -3.88 9.32
CA GLU A 108 -13.61 -4.66 9.36
C GLU A 108 -14.72 -4.01 8.53
N SER A 109 -14.95 -2.70 8.71
CA SER A 109 -15.94 -1.94 7.95
C SER A 109 -15.65 -1.97 6.45
N ALA A 110 -14.38 -1.76 6.05
CA ALA A 110 -13.97 -1.83 4.65
C ALA A 110 -14.16 -3.23 4.04
N ALA A 111 -13.84 -4.30 4.79
CA ALA A 111 -14.06 -5.67 4.35
C ALA A 111 -15.55 -6.00 4.21
N ARG A 112 -16.37 -5.60 5.18
CA ARG A 112 -17.83 -5.78 5.12
C ARG A 112 -18.42 -5.09 3.89
N GLN A 113 -18.07 -3.82 3.65
CA GLN A 113 -18.51 -3.08 2.45
C GLN A 113 -18.06 -3.72 1.13
N LEU A 114 -16.88 -4.35 1.10
CA LEU A 114 -16.42 -5.09 -0.09
C LEU A 114 -17.27 -6.33 -0.36
N VAL A 115 -17.62 -7.05 0.70
CA VAL A 115 -18.43 -8.27 0.61
C VAL A 115 -19.88 -7.93 0.26
N GLU A 116 -20.49 -6.98 0.97
CA GLU A 116 -21.86 -6.52 0.73
C GLU A 116 -22.07 -6.04 -0.71
N ARG A 117 -21.12 -5.28 -1.28
CA ARG A 117 -21.19 -4.87 -2.70
C ARG A 117 -21.15 -6.04 -3.68
N LYS A 118 -20.69 -7.22 -3.25
CA LYS A 118 -20.57 -8.42 -4.08
C LYS A 118 -21.64 -9.46 -3.84
N VAL A 119 -22.34 -9.36 -2.72
CA VAL A 119 -23.53 -10.14 -2.41
C VAL A 119 -24.73 -9.37 -2.97
N ARG A 120 -25.50 -9.99 -3.86
CA ARG A 120 -26.76 -9.39 -4.31
C ARG A 120 -27.78 -9.50 -3.18
N SER A 121 -28.67 -8.53 -3.01
CA SER A 121 -29.80 -8.67 -2.10
C SER A 121 -30.69 -9.83 -2.56
N GLY A 122 -31.17 -10.66 -1.63
CA GLY A 122 -32.01 -11.83 -1.93
C GLY A 122 -31.28 -13.03 -2.51
N VAL A 123 -29.98 -13.20 -2.21
CA VAL A 123 -29.27 -14.44 -2.55
C VAL A 123 -29.75 -15.54 -1.61
N ASP A 124 -30.52 -16.48 -2.16
CA ASP A 124 -30.82 -17.75 -1.52
C ASP A 124 -29.73 -18.77 -1.90
N PHE A 125 -29.25 -19.53 -0.92
CA PHE A 125 -28.34 -20.64 -1.14
C PHE A 125 -29.12 -21.95 -0.99
N PRO A 126 -29.58 -22.54 -2.11
CA PRO A 126 -30.44 -23.72 -2.06
C PRO A 126 -29.74 -24.94 -1.45
N ASP A 127 -28.40 -24.94 -1.41
CA ASP A 127 -27.61 -25.94 -0.70
C ASP A 127 -26.38 -25.33 0.01
N ARG A 128 -25.83 -26.11 0.95
CA ARG A 128 -24.62 -25.76 1.71
C ARG A 128 -23.39 -25.63 0.83
N ALA A 129 -23.30 -26.38 -0.28
CA ALA A 129 -22.12 -26.40 -1.14
C ALA A 129 -21.93 -25.08 -1.89
N GLU A 130 -23.02 -24.48 -2.40
CA GLU A 130 -22.99 -23.16 -3.05
C GLU A 130 -22.70 -22.03 -2.07
N ARG A 131 -23.20 -22.11 -0.83
CA ARG A 131 -22.82 -21.17 0.25
C ARG A 131 -21.32 -21.25 0.56
N ASP A 132 -20.78 -22.47 0.71
CA ASP A 132 -19.36 -22.69 0.99
C ASP A 132 -18.47 -22.21 -0.16
N LYS A 133 -18.86 -22.47 -1.40
CA LYS A 133 -18.18 -21.99 -2.61
C LYS A 133 -18.15 -20.46 -2.67
N THR A 134 -19.27 -19.81 -2.38
CA THR A 134 -19.36 -18.34 -2.32
C THR A 134 -18.50 -17.79 -1.20
N THR A 135 -18.54 -18.42 -0.03
CA THR A 135 -17.72 -18.07 1.13
C THR A 135 -16.23 -18.10 0.79
N ARG A 136 -15.73 -19.22 0.23
CA ARG A 136 -14.32 -19.37 -0.17
C ARG A 136 -13.91 -18.33 -1.22
N ARG A 137 -14.78 -18.02 -2.19
CA ARG A 137 -14.51 -17.04 -3.25
C ARG A 137 -14.34 -15.63 -2.68
N LEU A 138 -15.22 -15.22 -1.78
CA LEU A 138 -15.19 -13.89 -1.15
C LEU A 138 -14.06 -13.78 -0.12
N ALA A 139 -13.82 -14.81 0.69
CA ALA A 139 -12.67 -14.85 1.59
C ALA A 139 -11.34 -14.77 0.82
N SER A 140 -11.22 -15.47 -0.31
CA SER A 140 -10.04 -15.37 -1.19
C SER A 140 -9.85 -13.97 -1.78
N MET A 141 -10.94 -13.26 -2.08
CA MET A 141 -10.88 -11.87 -2.54
C MET A 141 -10.32 -10.96 -1.43
N LEU A 142 -10.79 -11.12 -0.19
CA LEU A 142 -10.28 -10.37 0.95
C LEU A 142 -8.82 -10.73 1.27
N ALA A 143 -8.44 -12.01 1.20
CA ALA A 143 -7.06 -12.44 1.40
C ALA A 143 -6.08 -11.76 0.40
N ARG A 144 -6.47 -11.64 -0.88
CA ARG A 144 -5.68 -10.89 -1.88
C ARG A 144 -5.56 -9.40 -1.57
N LYS A 145 -6.50 -8.84 -0.81
CA LYS A 145 -6.47 -7.46 -0.30
C LYS A 145 -5.72 -7.32 1.02
N GLY A 146 -5.18 -8.41 1.56
CA GLY A 146 -4.33 -8.40 2.75
C GLY A 146 -5.06 -8.64 4.08
N TYR A 147 -6.35 -8.97 4.03
CA TYR A 147 -7.12 -9.31 5.24
C TYR A 147 -6.69 -10.67 5.77
N GLN A 148 -6.61 -10.80 7.10
CA GLN A 148 -6.30 -12.08 7.73
C GLN A 148 -7.36 -13.14 7.39
N PRO A 149 -6.98 -14.39 7.08
CA PRO A 149 -7.94 -15.40 6.65
C PRO A 149 -9.10 -15.62 7.63
N SER A 150 -8.81 -15.74 8.92
CA SER A 150 -9.83 -15.91 9.96
C SER A 150 -10.85 -14.75 9.96
N HIS A 151 -10.36 -13.52 9.89
CA HIS A 151 -11.19 -12.31 9.83
C HIS A 151 -12.04 -12.28 8.55
N ALA A 152 -11.45 -12.62 7.40
CA ALA A 152 -12.13 -12.67 6.12
C ALA A 152 -13.28 -13.71 6.10
N PHE A 153 -13.04 -14.93 6.60
CA PHE A 153 -14.06 -15.97 6.67
C PHE A 153 -15.21 -15.58 7.60
N ARG A 154 -14.90 -14.98 8.76
CA ARG A 154 -15.90 -14.48 9.71
C ARG A 154 -16.82 -13.44 9.06
N ILE A 155 -16.26 -12.34 8.54
CA ILE A 155 -17.04 -11.25 7.91
C ILE A 155 -17.92 -11.79 6.78
N VAL A 156 -17.36 -12.65 5.93
CA VAL A 156 -18.13 -13.21 4.82
C VAL A 156 -19.30 -14.04 5.32
N GLY A 157 -19.11 -14.89 6.32
CA GLY A 157 -20.19 -15.66 6.93
C GLY A 157 -21.31 -14.76 7.45
N GLU A 158 -20.95 -13.76 8.26
CA GLU A 158 -21.90 -12.80 8.84
C GLU A 158 -22.70 -12.04 7.78
N VAL A 159 -22.05 -11.58 6.71
CA VAL A 159 -22.74 -10.86 5.62
C VAL A 159 -23.68 -11.77 4.84
N LEU A 160 -23.28 -13.03 4.59
CA LEU A 160 -24.15 -13.98 3.90
C LEU A 160 -25.36 -14.36 4.75
N ASP A 161 -25.18 -14.56 6.05
CA ASP A 161 -26.28 -14.88 6.98
C ASP A 161 -27.27 -13.71 7.08
N ALA A 162 -26.76 -12.48 7.16
CA ALA A 162 -27.58 -11.26 7.13
C ALA A 162 -28.28 -11.03 5.78
N ALA A 163 -27.75 -11.56 4.68
CA ALA A 163 -28.37 -11.46 3.36
C ALA A 163 -29.46 -12.51 3.12
N ALA A 164 -29.33 -13.70 3.73
CA ALA A 164 -30.32 -14.78 3.66
C ALA A 164 -31.51 -14.58 4.60
N GLY A 165 -31.32 -13.86 5.72
CA GLY A 165 -32.38 -13.53 6.67
C GLY A 165 -33.20 -12.27 6.34
N ARG A 166 -33.04 -11.69 5.14
CA ARG A 166 -33.75 -10.48 4.67
C ARG A 166 -34.66 -10.79 3.50
#